data_AF-M4Z3L4-F1
#
_entry.id   AF-M4Z3L4-F1
#
_cell.length_a   1.000
_cell.length_b   1.000
_cell.length_c   1.000
_cell.angle_alpha   90.00
_cell.angle_beta   90.00
_cell.angle_gamma   90.00
#
_symmetry.space_group_name_H-M   'P 1'
#
loop_
_entity.id
_entity.type
_entity.pdbx_description
1 polymer ?
#
loop_
_entity_poly.entity_id
_entity_poly.type
_entity_poly.pdbx_seq_one_letter_code
_entity_poly.pdbx_strand_id
1 'polypeptide(L)'
;MTSHRRDRANRRTVTMPDRVGPHVKLVFAEMARLRFTYDETEEGSGVRRASIKAWRRKNKPGLESLEAVLGFLGWDFVAVPRAKALPEEVRAELQPIADKLGLTMPQTVTALIEIVTGIHERFPFLRDPSAIKQVRFKSRRKERPAVHPDQHALLQELPTDVVH
;
A
#
# COMPACT_ATOMS: atom_id res chain seq x y z
N MET A 1 49.93 -7.38 1.08
CA MET A 1 49.22 -8.32 1.99
C MET A 1 47.72 -8.03 1.89
N THR A 2 47.01 -8.79 1.07
CA THR A 2 45.57 -8.61 0.79
C THR A 2 44.75 -9.47 1.76
N SER A 3 44.01 -8.82 2.65
CA SER A 3 43.04 -9.49 3.54
C SER A 3 41.63 -9.30 3.02
N HIS A 4 41.12 -10.31 2.31
CA HIS A 4 39.72 -10.44 1.94
C HIS A 4 39.18 -11.78 2.46
N ARG A 5 38.67 -11.78 3.71
CA ARG A 5 37.77 -12.82 4.28
C ARG A 5 37.14 -12.28 5.57
N ARG A 6 35.82 -12.22 5.78
CA ARG A 6 34.65 -12.28 4.89
C ARG A 6 33.48 -11.80 5.76
N ASP A 7 32.99 -10.62 5.42
CA ASP A 7 31.97 -9.81 6.10
C ASP A 7 30.53 -10.37 5.91
N ARG A 8 30.29 -11.62 6.29
CA ARG A 8 29.06 -12.37 5.91
C ARG A 8 28.18 -12.87 7.05
N ALA A 9 28.46 -12.56 8.31
CA ALA A 9 27.70 -13.13 9.43
C ALA A 9 26.49 -12.30 9.88
N ASN A 10 26.37 -11.03 9.44
CA ASN A 10 25.33 -10.15 10.00
C ASN A 10 24.79 -9.14 8.98
N ARG A 11 24.36 -9.63 7.80
CA ARG A 11 23.53 -8.81 6.91
C ARG A 11 22.22 -8.50 7.63
N ARG A 12 22.17 -7.34 8.29
CA ARG A 12 21.02 -6.85 9.06
C ARG A 12 19.83 -6.75 8.12
N THR A 13 18.92 -7.71 8.20
CA THR A 13 17.65 -7.68 7.47
C THR A 13 16.88 -6.43 7.88
N VAL A 14 16.39 -5.69 6.88
CA VAL A 14 15.57 -4.51 7.09
C VAL A 14 14.30 -4.91 7.85
N THR A 15 14.02 -4.27 8.98
CA THR A 15 12.85 -4.59 9.81
C THR A 15 11.57 -4.01 9.20
N MET A 16 10.59 -4.87 8.93
CA MET A 16 9.29 -4.47 8.40
C MET A 16 8.58 -3.48 9.34
N PRO A 17 8.12 -2.32 8.82
CA PRO A 17 7.36 -1.34 9.60
C PRO A 17 5.87 -1.68 9.65
N ASP A 18 5.28 -1.70 10.86
CA ASP A 18 3.87 -2.09 11.04
C ASP A 18 2.87 -0.99 10.68
N ARG A 19 3.10 0.24 11.17
CA ARG A 19 2.16 1.36 11.16
C ARG A 19 2.47 2.40 10.06
N VAL A 20 2.80 1.94 8.86
CA VAL A 20 3.07 2.81 7.71
C VAL A 20 2.16 2.49 6.53
N GLY A 21 2.08 3.42 5.58
CA GLY A 21 1.32 3.24 4.34
C GLY A 21 1.87 2.10 3.47
N PRO A 22 1.05 1.55 2.57
CA PRO A 22 1.41 0.39 1.74
C PRO A 22 2.64 0.65 0.86
N HIS A 23 2.82 1.88 0.38
CA HIS A 23 3.98 2.29 -0.41
C HIS A 23 5.30 2.16 0.38
N VAL A 24 5.33 2.58 1.64
CA VAL A 24 6.51 2.38 2.50
C VAL A 24 6.70 0.90 2.83
N LYS A 25 5.62 0.15 3.07
CA LYS A 25 5.74 -1.31 3.29
C LYS A 25 6.36 -2.02 2.08
N LEU A 26 5.97 -1.63 0.86
CA LEU A 26 6.53 -2.18 -0.37
C LEU A 26 8.04 -1.94 -0.44
N VAL A 27 8.50 -0.71 -0.23
CA VAL A 27 9.94 -0.38 -0.21
C VAL A 27 10.70 -1.30 0.76
N PHE A 28 10.23 -1.41 2.00
CA PHE A 28 10.91 -2.21 3.02
C PHE A 28 10.85 -3.72 2.74
N ALA A 29 9.74 -4.19 2.16
CA ALA A 29 9.59 -5.58 1.73
C ALA A 29 10.56 -5.91 0.58
N GLU A 30 10.72 -5.01 -0.38
CA GLU A 30 11.61 -5.21 -1.53
C GLU A 30 13.09 -5.11 -1.13
N MET A 31 13.45 -4.16 -0.26
CA MET A 31 14.78 -4.13 0.35
C MET A 31 15.08 -5.45 1.07
N ALA A 32 14.13 -5.99 1.84
CA ALA A 32 14.30 -7.27 2.54
C ALA A 32 14.40 -8.46 1.56
N ARG A 33 13.59 -8.48 0.50
CA ARG A 33 13.57 -9.53 -0.54
C ARG A 33 14.88 -9.57 -1.31
N LEU A 34 15.36 -8.41 -1.76
CA LEU A 34 16.59 -8.25 -2.53
C LEU A 34 17.85 -8.24 -1.65
N ARG A 35 17.67 -8.17 -0.32
CA ARG A 35 18.73 -8.07 0.69
C ARG A 35 19.59 -6.82 0.53
N PHE A 36 18.99 -5.72 0.05
CA PHE A 36 19.63 -4.41 0.04
C PHE A 36 19.64 -3.80 1.44
N THR A 37 20.80 -3.29 1.81
CA THR A 37 21.01 -2.52 3.01
C THR A 37 20.55 -1.07 2.82
N TYR A 38 20.43 -0.32 3.91
CA TYR A 38 20.14 1.11 3.82
C TYR A 38 21.25 1.89 3.11
N ASP A 39 22.51 1.46 3.25
CA ASP A 39 23.65 2.17 2.67
C ASP A 39 23.68 1.93 1.14
N GLU A 40 23.48 0.69 0.69
CA GLU A 40 23.33 0.37 -0.75
C GLU A 40 22.11 1.07 -1.37
N THR A 41 21.00 1.18 -0.62
CA THR A 41 19.81 1.88 -1.10
C THR A 41 20.04 3.37 -1.21
N GLU A 42 20.78 3.98 -0.28
CA GLU A 42 21.16 5.39 -0.35
C GLU A 42 22.04 5.67 -1.57
N GLU A 43 23.05 4.82 -1.80
CA GLU A 43 23.94 4.94 -2.96
C GLU A 43 23.18 4.78 -4.28
N GLY A 44 22.30 3.79 -4.38
CA GLY A 44 21.59 3.47 -5.61
C GLY A 44 20.41 4.38 -5.94
N SER A 45 19.74 4.94 -4.93
CA SER A 45 18.57 5.82 -5.14
C SER A 45 18.86 7.31 -4.96
N GLY A 46 20.01 7.67 -4.38
CA GLY A 46 20.32 9.04 -3.96
C GLY A 46 19.52 9.54 -2.75
N VAL A 47 18.64 8.71 -2.15
CA VAL A 47 17.83 9.09 -0.99
C VAL A 47 18.56 8.72 0.30
N ARG A 48 18.82 9.73 1.14
CA ARG A 48 19.56 9.56 2.40
C ARG A 48 18.98 8.45 3.29
N ARG A 49 19.84 7.59 3.84
CA ARG A 49 19.48 6.54 4.81
C ARG A 49 18.67 7.07 5.99
N ALA A 50 19.03 8.25 6.49
CA ALA A 50 18.31 8.90 7.59
C ALA A 50 16.83 9.15 7.23
N SER A 51 16.55 9.57 5.99
CA SER A 51 15.21 9.78 5.46
C SER A 51 14.46 8.46 5.34
N ILE A 52 15.06 7.44 4.73
CA ILE A 52 14.45 6.10 4.57
C ILE A 52 14.07 5.53 5.94
N LYS A 53 14.96 5.61 6.94
CA LYS A 53 14.68 5.14 8.31
C LYS A 53 13.57 5.95 8.98
N ALA A 54 13.48 7.25 8.69
CA ALA A 54 12.46 8.12 9.25
C ALA A 54 11.05 7.80 8.72
N TRP A 55 10.92 7.22 7.51
CA TRP A 55 9.64 6.78 6.94
C TRP A 55 8.90 5.74 7.80
N ARG A 56 9.64 5.03 8.66
CA ARG A 56 9.05 4.05 9.58
C ARG A 56 8.20 4.69 10.69
N ARG A 57 8.45 5.96 11.04
CA ARG A 57 7.92 6.53 12.29
C ARG A 57 7.70 8.06 12.33
N LYS A 58 8.42 8.85 11.53
CA LYS A 58 8.51 10.31 11.70
C LYS A 58 7.92 11.10 10.55
N ASN A 59 8.29 10.77 9.31
CA ASN A 59 7.85 11.52 8.12
C ASN A 59 7.27 10.60 7.06
N LYS A 60 6.44 11.15 6.17
CA LYS A 60 6.00 10.46 4.97
C LYS A 60 7.01 10.72 3.84
N PRO A 61 7.28 9.75 2.95
CA PRO A 61 8.12 10.00 1.79
C PRO A 61 7.48 11.05 0.88
N GLY A 62 8.30 11.90 0.28
CA GLY A 62 7.91 12.68 -0.89
C GLY A 62 7.79 11.76 -2.11
N LEU A 63 7.08 12.22 -3.14
CA LEU A 63 6.84 11.46 -4.37
C LEU A 63 8.15 11.07 -5.06
N GLU A 64 9.02 12.06 -5.29
CA GLU A 64 10.31 11.91 -5.95
C GLU A 64 11.22 10.92 -5.20
N SER A 65 11.27 11.00 -3.87
CA SER A 65 12.08 10.07 -3.08
C SER A 65 11.54 8.66 -3.10
N LEU A 66 10.22 8.49 -3.17
CA LEU A 66 9.59 7.18 -3.25
C LEU A 66 9.84 6.54 -4.62
N GLU A 67 9.68 7.32 -5.69
CA GLU A 67 9.98 6.92 -7.07
C GLU A 67 11.45 6.53 -7.23
N ALA A 68 12.39 7.36 -6.74
CA ALA A 68 13.83 7.05 -6.83
C ALA A 68 14.20 5.74 -6.11
N VAL A 69 13.67 5.52 -4.90
CA VAL A 69 13.94 4.27 -4.15
C VAL A 69 13.30 3.07 -4.84
N LEU A 70 12.07 3.18 -5.31
CA LEU A 70 11.40 2.08 -6.03
C LEU A 70 12.10 1.77 -7.36
N GLY A 71 12.49 2.79 -8.12
CA GLY A 71 13.22 2.64 -9.37
C GLY A 71 14.53 1.88 -9.18
N PHE A 72 15.30 2.24 -8.15
CA PHE A 72 16.50 1.48 -7.77
C PHE A 72 16.20 0.02 -7.40
N LEU A 73 15.09 -0.24 -6.70
CA LEU A 73 14.65 -1.58 -6.33
C LEU A 73 14.02 -2.37 -7.51
N GLY A 74 13.98 -1.80 -8.71
CA GLY A 74 13.46 -2.44 -9.92
C GLY A 74 11.93 -2.30 -10.07
N TRP A 75 11.34 -1.26 -9.49
CA TRP A 75 9.91 -0.98 -9.55
C TRP A 75 9.65 0.41 -10.13
N ASP A 76 8.71 0.48 -11.08
CA ASP A 76 8.18 1.77 -11.54
C ASP A 76 7.10 2.29 -10.60
N PHE A 77 7.12 3.59 -10.30
CA PHE A 77 6.10 4.25 -9.49
C PHE A 77 5.14 5.08 -10.36
N VAL A 78 4.19 4.40 -10.98
CA VAL A 78 3.24 5.02 -11.92
C VAL A 78 1.89 5.31 -11.28
N ALA A 79 1.32 6.46 -11.60
CA ALA A 79 -0.04 6.80 -11.22
C ALA A 79 -1.03 6.04 -12.10
N VAL A 80 -1.86 5.21 -11.46
CA VAL A 80 -2.84 4.38 -12.16
C VAL A 80 -4.24 4.95 -11.94
N PRO A 81 -4.95 5.39 -13.00
CA PRO A 81 -6.30 5.93 -12.86
C PRO A 81 -7.26 4.84 -12.41
N ARG A 82 -8.12 5.18 -11.44
CA ARG A 82 -9.27 4.32 -11.10
C ARG A 82 -10.33 4.44 -12.19
N ALA A 83 -11.20 3.43 -12.33
CA ALA A 83 -12.27 3.43 -13.34
C ALA A 83 -13.11 4.71 -13.39
N LYS A 84 -13.33 5.39 -12.26
CA LYS A 84 -14.06 6.67 -12.21
C LYS A 84 -13.33 7.87 -12.84
N ALA A 85 -12.02 7.75 -13.03
CA ALA A 85 -11.15 8.78 -13.59
C ALA A 85 -10.73 8.45 -15.04
N LEU A 86 -11.18 7.33 -15.58
CA LEU A 86 -11.00 7.01 -17.00
C LEU A 86 -11.94 7.86 -17.85
N PRO A 87 -11.47 8.36 -19.01
CA PRO A 87 -12.34 8.96 -20.02
C PRO A 87 -13.47 8.00 -20.40
N GLU A 88 -14.65 8.55 -20.71
CA GLU A 88 -15.82 7.72 -21.02
C GLU A 88 -15.61 6.89 -22.30
N GLU A 89 -14.88 7.43 -23.27
CA GLU A 89 -14.48 6.75 -24.50
C GLU A 89 -13.69 5.47 -24.20
N VAL A 90 -12.66 5.57 -23.35
CA VAL A 90 -11.84 4.41 -22.93
C VAL A 90 -12.67 3.43 -22.12
N ARG A 91 -13.57 3.90 -21.26
CA ARG A 91 -14.49 3.02 -20.51
C ARG A 91 -15.39 2.23 -21.46
N ALA A 92 -15.96 2.89 -22.47
CA ALA A 92 -16.83 2.28 -23.46
C ALA A 92 -16.08 1.23 -24.29
N GLU A 93 -14.82 1.48 -24.66
CA GLU A 93 -13.99 0.49 -25.37
C GLU A 93 -13.59 -0.71 -24.51
N LEU A 94 -13.39 -0.50 -23.20
CA LEU A 94 -13.06 -1.59 -22.27
C LEU A 94 -14.28 -2.43 -21.87
N GLN A 95 -15.50 -1.93 -22.05
CA GLN A 95 -16.72 -2.63 -21.64
C GLN A 95 -16.94 -3.95 -22.39
N PRO A 96 -16.83 -4.01 -23.74
CA PRO A 96 -16.90 -5.28 -24.47
C PRO A 96 -15.83 -6.31 -24.04
N ILE A 97 -14.63 -5.85 -23.66
CA ILE A 97 -13.56 -6.72 -23.17
C ILE A 97 -13.92 -7.28 -21.80
N ALA A 98 -14.47 -6.44 -20.91
CA ALA A 98 -14.96 -6.84 -19.61
C ALA A 98 -16.04 -7.93 -19.73
N ASP A 99 -17.04 -7.69 -20.60
CA ASP A 99 -18.16 -8.59 -20.81
C ASP A 99 -17.69 -9.94 -21.40
N LYS A 100 -16.78 -9.90 -22.38
CA LYS A 100 -16.23 -11.10 -23.02
C LYS A 100 -15.43 -11.98 -22.04
N LEU A 101 -14.78 -11.37 -21.06
CA LEU A 101 -13.95 -12.07 -20.07
C LEU A 101 -14.69 -12.37 -18.76
N GLY A 102 -15.96 -11.97 -18.63
CA GLY A 102 -16.72 -12.11 -17.39
C GLY A 102 -16.13 -11.30 -16.22
N LEU A 103 -15.46 -10.19 -16.52
CA LEU A 103 -14.80 -9.32 -15.55
C LEU A 103 -15.64 -8.08 -15.27
N THR A 104 -15.57 -7.57 -14.04
CA THR A 104 -16.09 -6.23 -13.73
C THR A 104 -15.16 -5.15 -14.28
N MET A 105 -15.68 -3.96 -14.57
CA MET A 105 -14.87 -2.84 -15.10
C MET A 105 -13.61 -2.54 -14.26
N PRO A 106 -13.63 -2.50 -12.91
CA PRO A 106 -12.41 -2.34 -12.12
C PRO A 106 -11.40 -3.47 -12.32
N GLN A 107 -11.86 -4.71 -12.52
CA GLN A 107 -10.98 -5.86 -12.79
C GLN A 107 -10.38 -5.77 -14.18
N THR A 108 -11.17 -5.40 -15.20
CA THR A 108 -10.68 -5.22 -16.58
C THR A 108 -9.62 -4.14 -16.67
N VAL A 109 -9.84 -3.01 -15.98
CA VAL A 109 -8.84 -1.93 -15.89
C VAL A 109 -7.57 -2.46 -15.22
N THR A 110 -7.69 -3.14 -14.08
CA THR A 110 -6.54 -3.74 -13.37
C THR A 110 -5.78 -4.72 -14.26
N ALA A 111 -6.47 -5.61 -14.97
CA ALA A 111 -5.87 -6.58 -15.89
C ALA A 111 -5.17 -5.89 -17.07
N LEU A 112 -5.76 -4.83 -17.63
CA LEU A 112 -5.11 -4.03 -18.68
C LEU A 112 -3.81 -3.42 -18.16
N ILE A 113 -3.83 -2.83 -16.96
CA ILE A 113 -2.64 -2.26 -16.33
C ILE A 113 -1.59 -3.34 -16.11
N GLU A 114 -1.98 -4.52 -15.62
CA GLU A 114 -1.07 -5.65 -15.41
C GLU A 114 -0.44 -6.16 -16.72
N ILE A 115 -1.21 -6.19 -17.82
CA ILE A 115 -0.71 -6.54 -19.16
C ILE A 115 0.27 -5.47 -19.66
N VAL A 116 -0.11 -4.19 -19.59
CA VAL A 116 0.70 -3.06 -20.08
C VAL A 116 1.99 -2.91 -19.27
N THR A 117 1.94 -3.20 -17.96
CA THR A 117 3.12 -3.17 -17.06
C THR A 117 3.94 -4.46 -17.09
N GLY A 118 3.52 -5.48 -17.86
CA GLY A 118 4.26 -6.73 -18.02
C GLY A 118 4.22 -7.68 -16.81
N ILE A 119 3.40 -7.42 -15.78
CA ILE A 119 3.35 -8.17 -14.51
C ILE A 119 2.32 -9.32 -14.56
N HIS A 120 2.20 -9.97 -15.71
CA HIS A 120 1.15 -10.96 -16.00
C HIS A 120 1.45 -12.39 -15.48
N GLU A 121 2.67 -12.65 -14.99
CA GLU A 121 3.03 -13.99 -14.46
C GLU A 121 2.42 -14.30 -13.08
N ARG A 122 1.80 -13.32 -12.41
CA ARG A 122 1.53 -13.39 -10.97
C ARG A 122 0.14 -13.91 -10.57
N PHE A 123 -0.79 -14.16 -11.51
CA PHE A 123 -2.16 -14.56 -11.13
C PHE A 123 -2.78 -15.76 -11.89
N PRO A 124 -3.34 -16.76 -11.15
CA PRO A 124 -3.97 -17.96 -11.69
C PRO A 124 -5.43 -17.79 -12.15
N PHE A 125 -6.09 -16.67 -11.88
CA PHE A 125 -7.49 -16.46 -12.30
C PHE A 125 -7.66 -16.19 -13.80
N LEU A 126 -6.58 -15.80 -14.49
CA LEU A 126 -6.53 -15.80 -15.95
C LEU A 126 -6.53 -17.23 -16.52
N ARG A 127 -6.26 -18.25 -15.69
CA ARG A 127 -6.32 -19.68 -16.04
C ARG A 127 -7.61 -20.35 -15.57
N ASP A 128 -8.19 -19.89 -14.45
CA ASP A 128 -9.45 -20.41 -13.90
C ASP A 128 -10.27 -19.31 -13.19
N PRO A 129 -11.42 -18.89 -13.74
CA PRO A 129 -12.26 -17.85 -13.15
C PRO A 129 -12.91 -18.25 -11.81
N SER A 130 -12.86 -19.52 -11.41
CA SER A 130 -13.41 -20.01 -10.14
C SER A 130 -12.43 -19.93 -8.96
N ALA A 131 -11.16 -19.60 -9.20
CA ALA A 131 -10.10 -19.54 -8.19
C ALA A 131 -10.23 -18.34 -7.20
N ILE A 132 -11.24 -17.49 -7.37
CA ILE A 132 -11.49 -16.34 -6.49
C ILE A 132 -12.11 -16.84 -5.17
N LYS A 133 -11.27 -17.21 -4.20
CA LYS A 133 -11.74 -17.38 -2.82
C LYS A 133 -12.19 -16.01 -2.29
N GLN A 134 -13.47 -15.89 -1.95
CA GLN A 134 -13.97 -14.73 -1.22
C GLN A 134 -13.15 -14.57 0.07
N VAL A 135 -12.42 -13.45 0.17
CA VAL A 135 -11.82 -13.05 1.44
C VAL A 135 -12.96 -12.64 2.35
N ARG A 136 -13.47 -13.58 3.17
CA ARG A 136 -14.35 -13.27 4.28
C ARG A 136 -13.57 -12.41 5.25
N PHE A 137 -13.78 -11.09 5.17
CA PHE A 137 -13.44 -10.20 6.27
C PHE A 137 -14.26 -10.64 7.47
N LYS A 138 -13.63 -11.34 8.42
CA LYS A 138 -14.17 -11.48 9.77
C LYS A 138 -14.18 -10.07 10.35
N SER A 139 -15.31 -9.38 10.24
CA SER A 139 -15.56 -8.18 11.02
C SER A 139 -15.52 -8.59 12.49
N ARG A 140 -14.38 -8.39 13.17
CA ARG A 140 -14.41 -8.22 14.62
C ARG A 140 -15.23 -6.96 14.84
N ARG A 141 -16.50 -7.14 15.21
CA ARG A 141 -17.31 -6.07 15.80
C ARG A 141 -16.47 -5.54 16.95
N LYS A 142 -15.93 -4.32 16.83
CA LYS A 142 -15.47 -3.59 18.00
C LYS A 142 -16.70 -3.44 18.88
N GLU A 143 -16.71 -4.10 20.03
CA GLU A 143 -17.65 -3.76 21.09
C GLU A 143 -17.51 -2.26 21.32
N ARG A 144 -18.61 -1.55 21.10
CA ARG A 144 -18.68 -0.15 21.50
C ARG A 144 -18.53 -0.15 23.02
N PRO A 145 -17.66 0.68 23.62
CA PRO A 145 -17.64 0.79 25.07
C PRO A 145 -19.05 1.13 25.54
N ALA A 146 -19.52 0.40 26.56
CA ALA A 146 -20.80 0.68 27.20
C ALA A 146 -20.75 2.14 27.70
N VAL A 147 -21.70 2.95 27.24
CA VAL A 147 -21.90 4.29 27.78
C VAL A 147 -22.26 4.12 29.25
N HIS A 148 -21.42 4.64 30.14
CA HIS A 148 -21.67 4.62 31.58
C HIS A 148 -22.95 5.44 31.87
N PRO A 149 -23.89 4.93 32.70
CA PRO A 149 -25.21 5.56 32.90
C PRO A 149 -25.17 6.98 33.49
N ASP A 150 -24.04 7.42 34.05
CA ASP A 150 -23.92 8.73 34.71
C ASP A 150 -23.71 9.92 33.76
N GLN A 151 -23.57 9.72 32.44
CA GLN A 151 -23.40 10.85 31.52
C GLN A 151 -24.68 11.65 31.26
N HIS A 152 -25.85 11.20 31.73
CA HIS A 152 -27.10 11.95 31.65
C HIS A 152 -27.31 12.94 32.81
N ALA A 153 -26.54 12.86 33.89
CA ALA A 153 -26.69 13.77 35.04
C ALA A 153 -26.00 15.13 34.85
N LEU A 154 -24.98 15.22 33.98
CA LEU A 154 -24.18 16.44 33.77
C LEU A 154 -24.78 17.44 32.76
N LEU A 155 -25.91 17.12 32.15
CA LEU A 155 -26.59 17.99 31.16
C LEU A 155 -27.98 18.46 31.61
N GLN A 156 -28.40 18.16 32.86
CA GLN A 156 -29.72 18.55 33.39
C GLN A 156 -29.71 19.74 34.34
N GLU A 157 -28.54 20.32 34.66
CA GLU A 157 -28.46 21.56 35.44
C GLU A 157 -28.21 22.78 34.54
N LEU A 158 -29.18 23.09 33.68
CA LEU A 158 -29.38 24.44 33.17
C LEU A 158 -30.73 24.94 33.71
N PRO A 159 -30.75 25.90 34.65
CA PRO A 159 -32.00 26.50 35.07
C PRO A 159 -32.53 27.37 33.93
N THR A 160 -33.58 26.88 33.27
CA THR A 160 -34.53 27.71 32.51
C THR A 160 -35.38 28.49 33.52
N ASP A 161 -34.94 29.69 33.87
CA ASP A 161 -35.84 30.74 34.34
C ASP A 161 -35.97 31.79 33.24
N VAL A 162 -37.12 31.73 32.56
CA VAL A 162 -37.68 32.84 31.78
C VAL A 162 -38.85 33.35 32.58
N VAL A 163 -38.70 34.51 33.22
CA VAL A 163 -39.83 35.32 33.69
C VAL A 163 -39.50 36.80 33.46
N HIS A 164 -40.28 37.39 32.55
CA HIS A 164 -40.56 38.81 32.27
C HIS A 164 -39.42 39.77 31.90
#